data_AF-A0A955QT62-F1
#
_entry.id   AF-A0A955QT62-F1
#
_cell.length_a   1.000
_cell.length_b   1.000
_cell.length_c   1.000
_cell.angle_alpha   90.00
_cell.angle_beta   90.00
_cell.angle_gamma   90.00
#
_symmetry.space_group_name_H-M   'P 1'
#
loop_
_entity.id
_entity.type
_entity.pdbx_description
1 polymer ?
#
loop_
_entity_poly.entity_id
_entity_poly.type
_entity_poly.pdbx_seq_one_letter_code
_entity_poly.pdbx_strand_id
1 'polypeptide(L)'
;MGKGNNAVDDQILTNGLATGNPEHFTSIANGVVEWSIGWLVLLGTVGTISMALIELIKSLCFLRRGYHYLAIWAWFRRCPNHRWAFACVWFNHPRNEKARMECLELSAGEFRDARGWYDQPSEQMFAQLQSAATVALRTATRYPNFVSFLIKNSREAMCSSEESNVEQGERVPPDLGTGYEPEYFLAQRRVDTLRIYTEWRWARLNQIAAIVLSAIQIYFFQNFAVVEMGAKDQWFVAILGGLVAPFAKDLVTRLRS
;
A
#
# COMPACT_ATOMS: atom_id res chain seq x y z
N MET A 1 -32.06 73.29 18.43
CA MET A 1 -33.26 72.51 18.06
C MET A 1 -33.04 71.97 16.65
N GLY A 2 -32.79 70.67 16.50
CA GLY A 2 -32.53 70.02 15.22
C GLY A 2 -32.69 68.52 15.38
N LYS A 3 -33.94 68.07 15.50
CA LYS A 3 -34.33 66.65 15.48
C LYS A 3 -34.93 66.39 14.09
N GLY A 4 -34.37 65.47 13.33
CA GLY A 4 -34.99 64.97 12.11
C GLY A 4 -34.04 64.15 11.26
N ASN A 5 -34.49 62.94 10.89
CA ASN A 5 -34.05 62.12 9.75
C ASN A 5 -33.03 60.99 9.98
N ASN A 6 -33.25 60.12 10.98
CA ASN A 6 -32.54 58.82 11.07
C ASN A 6 -33.45 57.59 10.85
N ALA A 7 -34.69 57.76 10.36
CA ALA A 7 -35.67 56.66 10.30
C ALA A 7 -35.97 56.13 8.90
N VAL A 8 -35.39 56.72 7.84
CA VAL A 8 -35.70 56.33 6.44
C VAL A 8 -34.67 55.35 5.86
N ASP A 9 -33.43 55.32 6.38
CA ASP A 9 -32.37 54.46 5.82
C ASP A 9 -32.45 52.99 6.27
N ASP A 10 -33.12 52.68 7.39
CA ASP A 10 -33.28 51.29 7.86
C ASP A 10 -34.35 50.49 7.10
N GLN A 11 -35.28 51.14 6.39
CA GLN A 11 -36.30 50.45 5.58
C GLN A 11 -35.81 50.03 4.19
N ILE A 12 -34.69 50.58 3.71
CA ILE A 12 -34.12 50.22 2.39
C ILE A 12 -33.26 48.95 2.49
N LEU A 13 -32.62 48.71 3.63
CA LEU A 13 -31.79 47.51 3.84
C LEU A 13 -32.60 46.25 4.16
N THR A 14 -33.84 46.38 4.66
CA THR A 14 -34.68 45.24 5.06
C THR A 14 -35.56 44.68 3.94
N ASN A 15 -35.90 45.48 2.92
CA ASN A 15 -36.73 45.03 1.80
C ASN A 15 -35.94 44.38 0.64
N GLY A 16 -34.62 44.58 0.57
CA GLY A 16 -33.76 43.99 -0.46
C GLY A 16 -33.39 42.51 -0.22
N LEU A 17 -33.64 41.99 1.00
CA LEU A 17 -33.29 40.61 1.37
C LEU A 17 -34.45 39.60 1.25
N ALA A 18 -35.69 40.07 1.03
CA ALA A 18 -36.88 39.21 1.10
C ALA A 18 -37.48 38.79 -0.25
N THR A 19 -37.00 39.32 -1.39
CA THR A 19 -37.49 38.96 -2.72
C THR A 19 -36.37 38.39 -3.59
N GLY A 20 -35.74 37.31 -3.10
CA GLY A 20 -34.80 36.55 -3.91
C GLY A 20 -35.49 36.00 -5.15
N ASN A 21 -35.24 36.61 -6.31
CA ASN A 21 -35.79 36.15 -7.59
C ASN A 21 -35.34 34.69 -7.81
N PRO A 22 -36.26 33.72 -7.87
CA PRO A 22 -35.90 32.30 -8.06
C PRO A 22 -35.07 32.07 -9.33
N GLU A 23 -35.24 32.91 -10.36
CA GLU A 23 -34.46 32.82 -11.60
C GLU A 23 -32.96 33.03 -11.36
N HIS A 24 -32.59 33.98 -10.49
CA HIS A 24 -31.19 34.24 -10.15
C HIS A 24 -30.53 33.05 -9.44
N PHE A 25 -31.26 32.41 -8.52
CA PHE A 25 -30.78 31.19 -7.86
C PHE A 25 -30.59 30.03 -8.84
N THR A 26 -31.52 29.82 -9.78
CA THR A 26 -31.38 28.75 -10.78
C THR A 26 -30.21 28.98 -11.73
N SER A 27 -29.93 30.24 -12.11
CA SER A 27 -28.77 30.57 -12.95
C SER A 27 -27.44 30.29 -12.24
N ILE A 28 -27.32 30.65 -10.95
CA ILE A 28 -26.12 30.34 -10.16
C ILE A 28 -25.95 28.83 -10.02
N ALA A 29 -27.03 28.12 -9.71
CA ALA A 29 -26.99 26.66 -9.55
C ALA A 29 -26.52 25.96 -10.83
N ASN A 30 -27.07 26.33 -11.99
CA ASN A 30 -26.68 25.75 -13.27
C ASN A 30 -25.21 26.04 -13.62
N GLY A 31 -24.73 27.27 -13.39
CA GLY A 31 -23.33 27.62 -13.60
C GLY A 31 -22.38 26.79 -12.73
N VAL A 32 -22.74 26.55 -11.46
CA VAL A 32 -21.95 25.68 -10.56
C VAL A 32 -21.95 24.23 -11.05
N VAL A 33 -23.10 23.72 -11.52
CA VAL A 33 -23.21 22.35 -12.02
C VAL A 33 -22.35 22.12 -13.27
N GLU A 34 -22.46 22.99 -14.28
CA GLU A 34 -21.67 22.88 -15.51
C GLU A 34 -20.16 22.96 -15.24
N TRP A 35 -19.75 23.92 -14.40
CA TRP A 35 -18.36 24.04 -13.95
C TRP A 35 -17.89 22.77 -13.24
N SER A 36 -18.70 22.21 -12.34
CA SER A 36 -18.38 20.99 -11.61
C SER A 36 -18.25 19.77 -12.52
N ILE A 37 -19.15 19.63 -13.52
CA ILE A 37 -19.11 18.52 -14.49
C ILE A 37 -17.81 18.57 -15.30
N GLY A 38 -17.39 19.75 -15.75
CA GLY A 38 -16.12 19.91 -16.47
C GLY A 38 -14.92 19.41 -15.66
N TRP A 39 -14.86 19.77 -14.38
CA TRP A 39 -13.82 19.28 -13.47
C TRP A 39 -13.89 17.78 -13.23
N LEU A 40 -15.08 17.21 -13.05
CA LEU A 40 -15.25 15.77 -12.86
C LEU A 40 -14.76 14.98 -14.09
N VAL A 41 -15.07 15.44 -15.29
CA VAL A 41 -14.60 14.82 -16.55
C VAL A 41 -13.08 14.91 -16.66
N LEU A 42 -12.50 16.08 -16.37
CA LEU A 42 -11.05 16.27 -16.39
C LEU A 42 -10.36 15.35 -15.37
N LEU A 43 -10.81 15.34 -14.12
CA LEU A 43 -10.25 14.51 -13.05
C LEU A 43 -10.39 13.02 -13.36
N GLY A 44 -11.54 12.59 -13.91
CA GLY A 44 -11.76 11.21 -14.34
C GLY A 44 -10.79 10.80 -15.46
N THR A 45 -10.56 11.70 -16.43
CA THR A 45 -9.63 11.46 -17.54
C THR A 45 -8.18 11.35 -17.05
N VAL A 46 -7.73 12.30 -16.23
CA VAL A 46 -6.39 12.30 -15.62
C VAL A 46 -6.19 11.05 -14.77
N GLY A 47 -7.17 10.70 -13.92
CA GLY A 47 -7.13 9.48 -13.10
C GLY A 47 -6.99 8.21 -13.95
N THR A 48 -7.73 8.12 -15.05
CA THR A 48 -7.66 6.97 -15.97
C THR A 48 -6.30 6.85 -16.65
N ILE A 49 -5.76 7.97 -17.17
CA ILE A 49 -4.43 8.00 -17.80
C ILE A 49 -3.34 7.66 -16.77
N SER A 50 -3.41 8.23 -15.57
CA SER A 50 -2.46 7.93 -14.48
C SER A 50 -2.45 6.45 -14.12
N MET A 51 -3.62 5.81 -13.99
CA MET A 51 -3.70 4.38 -13.70
C MET A 51 -3.07 3.54 -14.82
N ALA A 52 -3.39 3.85 -16.08
CA ALA A 52 -2.84 3.15 -17.23
C ALA A 52 -1.30 3.28 -17.28
N LEU A 53 -0.76 4.47 -17.01
CA LEU A 53 0.69 4.67 -16.95
C LEU A 53 1.34 3.89 -15.80
N ILE A 54 0.70 3.82 -14.63
CA ILE A 54 1.22 3.04 -13.51
C ILE A 54 1.27 1.55 -13.86
N GLU A 55 0.21 1.03 -14.47
CA GLU A 55 0.18 -0.37 -14.92
C GLU A 55 1.23 -0.64 -15.98
N LEU A 56 1.41 0.29 -16.93
CA LEU A 56 2.47 0.22 -17.93
C LEU A 56 3.86 0.20 -17.28
N ILE A 57 4.16 1.15 -16.39
CA ILE A 57 5.46 1.24 -15.68
C ILE A 57 5.70 -0.04 -14.86
N LYS A 58 4.67 -0.56 -14.17
CA LYS A 58 4.78 -1.83 -13.44
C LYS A 58 5.14 -2.99 -14.36
N SER A 59 4.52 -3.07 -15.53
CA SER A 59 4.78 -4.13 -16.50
C SER A 59 6.18 -4.02 -17.11
N LEU A 60 6.65 -2.80 -17.40
CA LEU A 60 7.95 -2.56 -18.03
C LEU A 60 9.13 -2.66 -17.06
N CYS A 61 8.98 -2.17 -15.84
CA CYS A 61 10.10 -2.05 -14.90
C CYS A 61 10.25 -3.25 -13.93
N PHE A 62 9.44 -4.31 -14.09
CA PHE A 62 9.44 -5.46 -13.18
C PHE A 62 9.36 -5.06 -11.69
N LEU A 63 8.66 -3.97 -11.39
CA LEU A 63 8.62 -3.39 -10.04
C LEU A 63 8.06 -4.37 -9.01
N ARG A 64 7.10 -5.20 -9.43
CA ARG A 64 6.52 -6.25 -8.59
C ARG A 64 7.59 -7.26 -8.15
N ARG A 65 8.38 -7.77 -9.09
CA ARG A 65 9.48 -8.70 -8.82
C ARG A 65 10.49 -8.10 -7.83
N GLY A 66 10.91 -6.85 -8.07
CA GLY A 66 11.82 -6.14 -7.18
C GLY A 66 11.22 -6.00 -5.77
N TYR A 67 9.95 -5.60 -5.69
CA TYR A 67 9.25 -5.46 -4.42
C TYR A 67 9.10 -6.77 -3.65
N HIS A 68 8.68 -7.86 -4.30
CA HIS A 68 8.56 -9.18 -3.68
C HIS A 68 9.91 -9.70 -3.19
N TYR A 69 10.96 -9.56 -4.02
CA TYR A 69 12.33 -9.88 -3.63
C TYR A 69 12.74 -9.13 -2.36
N LEU A 70 12.51 -7.81 -2.33
CA LEU A 70 12.82 -6.97 -1.17
C LEU A 70 12.01 -7.33 0.07
N ALA A 71 10.72 -7.65 -0.07
CA ALA A 71 9.85 -8.00 1.04
C ALA A 71 10.29 -9.32 1.70
N ILE A 72 10.52 -10.36 0.90
CA ILE A 72 11.00 -11.66 1.37
C ILE A 72 12.41 -11.54 1.96
N TRP A 73 13.29 -10.81 1.29
CA TRP A 73 14.64 -10.57 1.78
C TRP A 73 14.63 -9.83 3.13
N ALA A 74 13.80 -8.79 3.28
CA ALA A 74 13.67 -8.03 4.53
C ALA A 74 13.11 -8.91 5.66
N TRP A 75 12.17 -9.80 5.34
CA TRP A 75 11.63 -10.77 6.29
C TRP A 75 12.72 -11.71 6.82
N PHE A 76 13.54 -12.30 5.94
CA PHE A 76 14.66 -13.15 6.35
C PHE A 76 15.73 -12.41 7.16
N ARG A 77 15.87 -11.09 6.96
CA ARG A 77 16.79 -10.26 7.73
C ARG A 77 16.30 -9.92 9.14
N ARG A 78 14.98 -10.01 9.40
CA ARG A 78 14.34 -9.65 10.69
C ARG A 78 14.83 -8.30 11.24
N CYS A 79 14.88 -7.24 10.42
CA CYS A 79 15.20 -5.92 10.93
C CYS A 79 14.03 -5.41 11.80
N PRO A 80 14.19 -5.23 13.13
CA PRO A 80 13.11 -4.73 14.00
C PRO A 80 12.65 -3.32 13.59
N ASN A 81 13.55 -2.54 12.99
CA ASN A 81 13.25 -1.21 12.45
C ASN A 81 12.97 -1.26 10.93
N HIS A 82 11.80 -1.78 10.58
CA HIS A 82 11.36 -1.98 9.19
C HIS A 82 11.20 -0.68 8.37
N ARG A 83 11.28 0.50 9.02
CA ARG A 83 11.12 1.82 8.39
C ARG A 83 12.15 2.10 7.28
N TRP A 84 13.34 1.51 7.37
CA TRP A 84 14.43 1.73 6.41
C TRP A 84 14.91 0.46 5.72
N ALA A 85 14.01 -0.51 5.51
CA ALA A 85 14.35 -1.78 4.86
C ALA A 85 15.08 -1.58 3.52
N PHE A 86 14.72 -0.55 2.75
CA PHE A 86 15.37 -0.21 1.47
C PHE A 86 16.85 0.18 1.64
N ALA A 87 17.17 0.99 2.67
CA ALA A 87 18.56 1.35 2.96
C ALA A 87 19.35 0.15 3.47
N CYS A 88 18.71 -0.74 4.26
CA CYS A 88 19.34 -1.96 4.75
C CYS A 88 19.77 -2.89 3.60
N VAL A 89 18.99 -2.99 2.52
CA VAL A 89 19.31 -3.79 1.32
C VAL A 89 20.67 -3.42 0.74
N TRP A 90 20.99 -2.13 0.76
CA TRP A 90 22.18 -1.62 0.10
C TRP A 90 23.48 -1.93 0.83
N PHE A 91 23.44 -2.09 2.15
CA PHE A 91 24.66 -2.08 2.97
C PHE A 91 24.98 -3.39 3.71
N ASN A 92 24.14 -4.44 3.64
CA ASN A 92 24.40 -5.64 4.44
C ASN A 92 23.72 -6.90 3.90
N HIS A 93 24.43 -8.03 3.96
CA HIS A 93 23.92 -9.35 3.57
C HIS A 93 22.85 -9.88 4.55
N PRO A 94 21.92 -10.73 4.09
CA PRO A 94 20.91 -11.36 4.94
C PRO A 94 21.54 -12.31 5.96
N ARG A 95 21.18 -12.15 7.25
CA ARG A 95 21.73 -12.95 8.35
C ARG A 95 21.32 -14.44 8.29
N ASN A 96 20.19 -14.75 7.64
CA ASN A 96 19.62 -16.10 7.55
C ASN A 96 19.58 -16.60 6.09
N GLU A 97 20.70 -16.45 5.36
CA GLU A 97 20.75 -16.82 3.94
C GLU A 97 20.45 -18.31 3.68
N LYS A 98 20.92 -19.20 4.56
CA LYS A 98 20.62 -20.64 4.47
C LYS A 98 19.12 -20.93 4.56
N ALA A 99 18.42 -20.27 5.49
CA ALA A 99 16.97 -20.39 5.63
C ALA A 99 16.23 -19.88 4.39
N ARG A 100 16.72 -18.79 3.78
CA ARG A 100 16.18 -18.25 2.53
C ARG A 100 16.37 -19.24 1.38
N MET A 101 17.54 -19.87 1.26
CA MET A 101 17.83 -20.87 0.23
C MET A 101 16.93 -22.10 0.38
N GLU A 102 16.79 -22.65 1.57
CA GLU A 102 15.88 -23.78 1.85
C GLU A 102 14.42 -23.43 1.54
N CYS A 103 13.99 -22.22 1.90
CA CYS A 103 12.66 -21.72 1.55
C CYS A 103 12.45 -21.64 0.04
N LEU A 104 13.44 -21.14 -0.71
CA LEU A 104 13.37 -21.02 -2.17
C LEU A 104 13.39 -22.40 -2.84
N GLU A 105 14.21 -23.34 -2.35
CA GLU A 105 14.21 -24.73 -2.81
C GLU A 105 12.81 -25.35 -2.67
N LEU A 106 12.16 -25.17 -1.51
CA LEU A 106 10.84 -25.73 -1.25
C LEU A 106 9.70 -25.05 -2.01
N SER A 107 9.77 -23.73 -2.20
CA SER A 107 8.66 -22.95 -2.80
C SER A 107 8.76 -22.82 -4.32
N ALA A 108 9.98 -22.70 -4.85
CA ALA A 108 10.23 -22.54 -6.29
C ALA A 108 10.70 -23.85 -6.96
N GLY A 109 10.93 -24.92 -6.21
CA GLY A 109 11.47 -26.20 -6.69
C GLY A 109 12.99 -26.18 -6.85
N GLU A 110 13.55 -25.11 -7.42
CA GLU A 110 15.00 -24.89 -7.55
C GLU A 110 15.40 -23.43 -7.32
N PHE A 111 16.59 -23.20 -6.78
CA PHE A 111 17.12 -21.85 -6.56
C PHE A 111 17.31 -21.06 -7.87
N ARG A 112 17.61 -21.74 -8.98
CA ARG A 112 17.83 -21.11 -10.30
C ARG A 112 16.57 -20.40 -10.81
N ASP A 113 15.40 -20.89 -10.40
CA ASP A 113 14.10 -20.40 -10.84
C ASP A 113 13.48 -19.36 -9.89
N ALA A 114 14.23 -18.90 -8.88
CA ALA A 114 13.78 -17.89 -7.95
C ALA A 114 13.27 -16.60 -8.64
N ARG A 115 13.81 -16.26 -9.82
CA ARG A 115 13.33 -15.09 -10.60
C ARG A 115 11.86 -15.23 -11.00
N GLY A 116 11.45 -16.40 -11.47
CA GLY A 116 10.06 -16.68 -11.86
C GLY A 116 9.15 -16.63 -10.64
N TRP A 117 9.61 -17.19 -9.52
CA TRP A 117 8.89 -17.17 -8.25
C TRP A 117 8.51 -15.74 -7.79
N TYR A 118 9.45 -14.79 -7.86
CA TYR A 118 9.18 -13.41 -7.45
C TYR A 118 8.27 -12.63 -8.42
N ASP A 119 8.15 -13.06 -9.68
CA ASP A 119 7.37 -12.36 -10.70
C ASP A 119 5.86 -12.72 -10.65
N GLN A 120 5.52 -13.81 -9.94
CA GLN A 120 4.16 -14.28 -9.79
C GLN A 120 3.24 -13.27 -9.08
N PRO A 121 1.90 -13.40 -9.26
CA PRO A 121 0.93 -12.75 -8.39
C PRO A 121 1.23 -13.03 -6.91
N SER A 122 1.08 -12.02 -6.04
CA SER A 122 1.40 -12.14 -4.62
C SER A 122 0.68 -13.31 -3.94
N GLU A 123 -0.59 -13.54 -4.30
CA GLU A 123 -1.39 -14.66 -3.79
C GLU A 123 -0.76 -16.02 -4.09
N GLN A 124 -0.27 -16.22 -5.32
CA GLN A 124 0.38 -17.48 -5.73
C GLN A 124 1.72 -17.65 -5.03
N MET A 125 2.53 -16.59 -4.99
CA MET A 125 3.82 -16.59 -4.30
C MET A 125 3.66 -16.95 -2.82
N PHE A 126 2.67 -16.36 -2.13
CA PHE A 126 2.42 -16.64 -0.71
C PHE A 126 1.78 -18.02 -0.47
N ALA A 127 0.94 -18.51 -1.39
CA ALA A 127 0.45 -19.88 -1.33
C ALA A 127 1.60 -20.89 -1.38
N GLN A 128 2.55 -20.68 -2.31
CA GLN A 128 3.76 -21.52 -2.41
C GLN A 128 4.66 -21.40 -1.17
N LEU A 129 4.82 -20.19 -0.61
CA LEU A 129 5.56 -19.98 0.63
C LEU A 129 4.92 -20.73 1.82
N GLN A 130 3.59 -20.72 1.91
CA GLN A 130 2.84 -21.42 2.95
C GLN A 130 2.93 -22.94 2.80
N SER A 131 2.87 -23.45 1.56
CA SER A 131 3.14 -24.86 1.26
C SER A 131 4.56 -25.25 1.66
N ALA A 132 5.56 -24.43 1.31
CA ALA A 132 6.96 -24.64 1.67
C ALA A 132 7.15 -24.68 3.19
N ALA A 133 6.55 -23.74 3.93
CA ALA A 133 6.60 -23.75 5.39
C ALA A 133 6.00 -25.03 5.98
N THR A 134 4.88 -25.51 5.42
CA THR A 134 4.23 -26.75 5.85
C THR A 134 5.11 -27.98 5.60
N VAL A 135 5.76 -28.06 4.44
CA VAL A 135 6.68 -29.15 4.11
C VAL A 135 7.92 -29.12 5.00
N ALA A 136 8.52 -27.94 5.20
CA ALA A 136 9.68 -27.76 6.07
C ALA A 136 9.40 -28.25 7.49
N LEU A 137 8.25 -27.90 8.06
CA LEU A 137 7.86 -28.32 9.42
C LEU A 137 7.67 -29.85 9.55
N ARG A 138 7.19 -30.52 8.50
CA ARG A 138 7.07 -31.99 8.44
C ARG A 138 8.39 -32.71 8.15
N THR A 139 9.42 -31.97 7.75
CA THR A 139 10.72 -32.51 7.38
C THR A 139 11.82 -31.66 8.01
N ALA A 140 11.66 -31.36 9.30
CA ALA A 140 12.50 -30.40 10.01
C ALA A 140 13.99 -30.77 10.00
N THR A 141 14.29 -32.07 9.91
CA THR A 141 15.67 -32.58 9.78
C THR A 141 16.31 -32.22 8.44
N ARG A 142 15.54 -32.11 7.36
CA ARG A 142 16.02 -31.76 6.02
C ARG A 142 16.14 -30.26 5.81
N TYR A 143 15.25 -29.47 6.42
CA TYR A 143 15.22 -28.01 6.28
C TYR A 143 15.36 -27.29 7.64
N PRO A 144 16.45 -27.55 8.40
CA PRO A 144 16.58 -27.10 9.77
C PRO A 144 16.76 -25.58 9.87
N ASN A 145 17.39 -24.94 8.87
CA ASN A 145 17.63 -23.49 8.92
C ASN A 145 16.32 -22.74 8.73
N PHE A 146 15.46 -23.19 7.82
CA PHE A 146 14.16 -22.59 7.58
C PHE A 146 13.19 -22.85 8.72
N VAL A 147 13.14 -24.06 9.27
CA VAL A 147 12.33 -24.36 10.47
C VAL A 147 12.80 -23.55 11.68
N SER A 148 14.12 -23.49 11.91
CA SER A 148 14.70 -22.64 12.96
C SER A 148 14.31 -21.17 12.74
N PHE A 149 14.37 -20.68 11.50
CA PHE A 149 13.89 -19.33 11.17
C PHE A 149 12.38 -19.16 11.39
N LEU A 150 11.55 -20.17 11.13
CA LEU A 150 10.11 -20.05 11.36
C LEU A 150 9.76 -20.03 12.85
N ILE A 151 10.56 -20.67 13.71
CA ILE A 151 10.23 -20.87 15.13
C ILE A 151 11.02 -19.91 16.04
N LYS A 152 12.35 -19.76 15.89
CA LYS A 152 13.32 -19.16 16.84
C LYS A 152 12.86 -17.98 17.73
N ASN A 153 12.10 -17.01 17.21
CA ASN A 153 11.62 -15.89 18.05
C ASN A 153 10.56 -16.26 19.10
N SER A 154 9.85 -17.39 18.99
CA SER A 154 8.90 -17.79 20.06
C SER A 154 9.67 -18.26 21.28
N ARG A 155 10.78 -18.98 21.07
CA ARG A 155 11.68 -19.40 22.13
C ARG A 155 12.41 -18.23 22.77
N GLU A 156 12.98 -17.31 22.00
CA GLU A 156 13.68 -16.15 22.59
C GLU A 156 12.72 -15.26 23.42
N ALA A 157 11.45 -15.12 23.01
CA ALA A 157 10.45 -14.38 23.78
C ALA A 157 9.91 -15.14 25.01
N MET A 158 9.92 -16.48 24.99
CA MET A 158 9.54 -17.31 26.15
C MET A 158 10.71 -17.51 27.13
N CYS A 159 11.90 -17.84 26.63
CA CYS A 159 13.10 -18.06 27.42
C CYS A 159 13.70 -16.78 28.01
N SER A 160 13.45 -15.59 27.44
CA SER A 160 13.77 -14.34 28.16
C SER A 160 13.00 -14.18 29.49
N SER A 161 11.98 -15.03 29.73
CA SER A 161 11.28 -15.11 31.00
C SER A 161 11.77 -16.23 31.94
N GLU A 162 12.65 -17.13 31.49
CA GLU A 162 12.98 -18.38 32.22
C GLU A 162 14.47 -18.80 32.19
N GLU A 163 15.32 -18.19 31.35
CA GLU A 163 16.75 -18.51 31.28
C GLU A 163 17.57 -17.75 32.33
N SER A 164 17.62 -18.36 33.53
CA SER A 164 18.75 -18.21 34.44
C SER A 164 19.55 -19.51 34.66
N ASN A 165 19.25 -20.66 34.02
CA ASN A 165 19.86 -21.92 34.52
C ASN A 165 20.05 -23.16 33.61
N VAL A 166 20.02 -23.11 32.26
CA VAL A 166 20.22 -24.36 31.48
C VAL A 166 21.30 -24.25 30.40
N GLU A 167 22.41 -24.94 30.65
CA GLU A 167 23.57 -25.09 29.76
C GLU A 167 23.23 -25.85 28.46
N GLN A 168 23.87 -25.38 27.39
CA GLN A 168 23.60 -25.66 25.98
C GLN A 168 24.09 -27.03 25.51
N GLY A 169 23.14 -27.88 25.11
CA GLY A 169 23.34 -28.88 24.06
C GLY A 169 22.31 -28.62 22.96
N GLU A 170 22.76 -28.21 21.77
CA GLU A 170 21.90 -27.87 20.62
C GLU A 170 21.19 -29.12 20.09
N ARG A 171 20.11 -29.52 20.77
CA ARG A 171 19.22 -30.59 20.32
C ARG A 171 18.36 -30.05 19.18
N VAL A 172 18.55 -30.63 17.99
CA VAL A 172 17.60 -30.51 16.89
C VAL A 172 16.22 -30.98 17.41
N PRO A 173 15.16 -30.17 17.29
CA PRO A 173 13.84 -30.57 17.73
C PRO A 173 13.42 -31.89 17.04
N PRO A 174 12.79 -32.83 17.76
CA PRO A 174 12.20 -34.01 17.13
C PRO A 174 11.19 -33.58 16.05
N ASP A 175 11.01 -34.43 15.06
CA ASP A 175 10.09 -34.20 13.93
C ASP A 175 8.68 -33.84 14.44
N LEU A 176 8.20 -32.62 14.13
CA LEU A 176 6.97 -32.01 14.65
C LEU A 176 5.70 -32.61 13.99
N GLY A 177 5.79 -33.89 13.58
CA GLY A 177 5.08 -34.54 12.48
C GLY A 177 3.56 -34.71 12.60
N THR A 178 2.89 -34.10 13.58
CA THR A 178 1.44 -34.26 13.77
C THR A 178 0.62 -32.98 13.59
N GLY A 179 1.25 -31.81 13.40
CA GLY A 179 0.53 -30.54 13.14
C GLY A 179 -0.28 -29.99 14.32
N TYR A 180 -0.30 -30.69 15.47
CA TYR A 180 -0.92 -30.22 16.72
C TYR A 180 0.03 -29.39 17.58
N GLU A 181 1.30 -29.29 17.19
CA GLU A 181 2.29 -28.56 17.96
C GLU A 181 2.12 -27.04 17.82
N PRO A 182 2.22 -26.28 18.92
CA PRO A 182 2.03 -24.82 18.90
C PRO A 182 3.01 -24.11 17.95
N GLU A 183 4.19 -24.68 17.69
CA GLU A 183 5.15 -24.17 16.71
C GLU A 183 4.57 -24.12 15.29
N TYR A 184 3.73 -25.09 14.92
CA TYR A 184 3.12 -25.15 13.59
C TYR A 184 2.21 -23.93 13.35
N PHE A 185 1.32 -23.65 14.30
CA PHE A 185 0.43 -22.49 14.24
C PHE A 185 1.19 -21.16 14.24
N LEU A 186 2.27 -21.07 15.02
CA LEU A 186 3.13 -19.88 15.05
C LEU A 186 3.82 -19.63 13.71
N ALA A 187 4.34 -20.68 13.07
CA ALA A 187 4.98 -20.59 11.77
C ALA A 187 3.99 -20.14 10.68
N GLN A 188 2.79 -20.73 10.64
CA GLN A 188 1.73 -20.31 9.71
C GLN A 188 1.36 -18.84 9.90
N ARG A 189 1.09 -18.42 11.14
CA ARG A 189 0.72 -17.03 11.45
C ARG A 189 1.79 -16.03 11.04
N ARG A 190 3.08 -16.40 11.09
CA ARG A 190 4.19 -15.55 10.64
C ARG A 190 4.17 -15.36 9.12
N VAL A 191 3.92 -16.42 8.36
CA VAL A 191 3.77 -16.35 6.90
C VAL A 191 2.54 -15.50 6.53
N ASP A 192 1.41 -15.69 7.23
CA ASP A 192 0.20 -14.90 7.02
C ASP A 192 0.42 -13.41 7.33
N THR A 193 1.09 -13.11 8.44
CA THR A 193 1.43 -11.73 8.80
C THR A 193 2.31 -11.08 7.74
N LEU A 194 3.29 -11.81 7.21
CA LEU A 194 4.13 -11.35 6.11
C LEU A 194 3.29 -11.06 4.85
N ARG A 195 2.36 -11.95 4.50
CA ARG A 195 1.44 -11.77 3.36
C ARG A 195 0.64 -10.49 3.50
N ILE A 196 -0.09 -10.34 4.61
CA ILE A 196 -0.94 -9.16 4.89
C ILE A 196 -0.11 -7.88 4.82
N TYR A 197 1.06 -7.88 5.45
CA TYR A 197 1.94 -6.72 5.46
C TYR A 197 2.45 -6.35 4.06
N THR A 198 2.79 -7.36 3.25
CA THR A 198 3.28 -7.18 1.88
C THR A 198 2.18 -6.66 0.96
N GLU A 199 0.98 -7.24 1.02
CA GLU A 199 -0.18 -6.79 0.25
C GLU A 199 -0.56 -5.35 0.60
N TRP A 200 -0.66 -5.03 1.89
CA TRP A 200 -0.99 -3.68 2.35
C TRP A 200 0.06 -2.65 1.92
N ARG A 201 1.36 -2.96 2.06
CA ARG A 201 2.43 -2.03 1.66
C ARG A 201 2.45 -1.81 0.15
N TRP A 202 2.28 -2.86 -0.64
CA TRP A 202 2.21 -2.75 -2.10
C TRP A 202 1.04 -1.87 -2.54
N ALA A 203 -0.14 -2.08 -1.96
CA ALA A 203 -1.31 -1.25 -2.21
C ALA A 203 -1.03 0.23 -1.88
N ARG A 204 -0.42 0.50 -0.73
CA ARG A 204 -0.08 1.88 -0.32
C ARG A 204 0.96 2.53 -1.21
N LEU A 205 1.99 1.80 -1.65
CA LEU A 205 2.98 2.32 -2.60
C LEU A 205 2.34 2.65 -3.95
N ASN A 206 1.42 1.80 -4.43
CA ASN A 206 0.67 2.06 -5.65
C ASN A 206 -0.21 3.31 -5.55
N GLN A 207 -0.86 3.50 -4.40
CA GLN A 207 -1.68 4.70 -4.15
C GLN A 207 -0.83 5.97 -4.11
N ILE A 208 0.33 5.93 -3.43
CA ILE A 208 1.26 7.06 -3.39
C ILE A 208 1.77 7.40 -4.80
N ALA A 209 2.16 6.37 -5.57
CA ALA A 209 2.60 6.56 -6.94
C ALA A 209 1.50 7.19 -7.82
N ALA A 210 0.24 6.79 -7.63
CA ALA A 210 -0.89 7.39 -8.32
C ALA A 210 -1.07 8.86 -7.98
N ILE A 211 -1.05 9.22 -6.70
CA ILE A 211 -1.18 10.61 -6.26
C ILE A 211 -0.05 11.48 -6.86
N VAL A 212 1.19 10.99 -6.81
CA VAL A 212 2.35 11.71 -7.35
C VAL A 212 2.24 11.89 -8.87
N LEU A 213 1.87 10.84 -9.61
CA LEU A 213 1.72 10.94 -11.06
C LEU A 213 0.56 11.84 -11.47
N SER A 214 -0.59 11.75 -10.79
CA SER A 214 -1.72 12.66 -11.03
C SER A 214 -1.33 14.12 -10.79
N ALA A 215 -0.58 14.39 -9.72
CA ALA A 215 -0.11 15.73 -9.42
C ALA A 215 0.84 16.27 -10.50
N ILE A 216 1.75 15.44 -10.98
CA ILE A 216 2.65 15.77 -12.09
C ILE A 216 1.86 16.04 -13.38
N GLN A 217 0.87 15.20 -13.72
CA GLN A 217 0.04 15.39 -14.91
C GLN A 217 -0.74 16.69 -14.86
N ILE A 218 -1.39 17.00 -13.74
CA ILE A 218 -2.16 18.25 -13.57
C ILE A 218 -1.25 19.45 -13.72
N TYR A 219 -0.06 19.41 -13.10
CA TYR A 219 0.95 20.46 -13.25
C TYR A 219 1.34 20.65 -14.73
N PHE A 220 1.59 19.58 -15.48
CA PHE A 220 1.87 19.69 -16.91
C PHE A 220 0.69 20.27 -17.69
N PHE A 221 -0.53 19.75 -17.50
CA PHE A 221 -1.72 20.25 -18.19
C PHE A 221 -1.98 21.73 -17.94
N GLN A 222 -1.74 22.23 -16.72
CA GLN A 222 -1.88 23.65 -16.39
C GLN A 222 -0.83 24.54 -17.05
N ASN A 223 0.38 24.04 -17.29
CA ASN A 223 1.39 24.81 -18.03
C ASN A 223 1.09 24.83 -19.54
N PHE A 224 0.34 23.86 -20.07
CA PHE A 224 -0.04 23.80 -21.48
C PHE A 224 -1.39 24.46 -21.79
N ALA A 225 -2.36 24.33 -20.89
CA ALA A 225 -3.63 25.03 -20.99
C ALA A 225 -3.41 26.44 -20.44
N VAL A 226 -3.61 27.48 -21.26
CA VAL A 226 -3.46 28.90 -20.90
C VAL A 226 -4.52 29.30 -19.85
N VAL A 227 -4.42 28.75 -18.66
CA VAL A 227 -5.29 29.02 -17.52
C VAL A 227 -4.39 29.51 -16.41
N GLU A 228 -4.35 30.83 -16.23
CA GLU A 228 -3.60 31.46 -15.14
C GLU A 228 -4.28 31.12 -13.80
N MET A 229 -3.91 29.98 -13.22
CA MET A 229 -4.22 29.65 -11.83
C MET A 229 -3.05 30.05 -10.94
N GLY A 230 -3.34 30.60 -9.76
CA GLY A 230 -2.32 30.81 -8.75
C GLY A 230 -1.70 29.49 -8.31
N ALA A 231 -0.37 29.47 -8.06
CA ALA A 231 0.37 28.26 -7.72
C ALA A 231 -0.21 27.47 -6.52
N LYS A 232 -0.86 28.15 -5.57
CA LYS A 232 -1.52 27.51 -4.42
C LYS A 232 -2.74 26.67 -4.83
N ASP A 233 -3.56 27.20 -5.73
CA ASP A 233 -4.76 26.52 -6.22
C ASP A 233 -4.39 25.32 -7.09
N GLN A 234 -3.29 25.44 -7.84
CA GLN A 234 -2.72 24.35 -8.62
C GLN A 234 -2.36 23.14 -7.76
N TRP A 235 -1.61 23.34 -6.67
CA TRP A 235 -1.26 22.27 -5.74
C TRP A 235 -2.48 21.66 -5.07
N PHE A 236 -3.47 22.47 -4.72
CA PHE A 236 -4.70 22.00 -4.08
C PHE A 236 -5.51 21.09 -5.03
N VAL A 237 -5.71 21.51 -6.28
CA VAL A 237 -6.39 20.71 -7.31
C VAL A 237 -5.62 19.43 -7.61
N ALA A 238 -4.29 19.48 -7.68
CA ALA A 238 -3.43 18.33 -7.90
C ALA A 238 -3.60 17.26 -6.79
N ILE A 239 -3.59 17.68 -5.53
CA ILE A 239 -3.77 16.79 -4.38
C ILE A 239 -5.19 16.20 -4.36
N LEU A 240 -6.22 17.03 -4.56
CA LEU A 240 -7.61 16.56 -4.61
C LEU A 240 -7.85 15.57 -5.74
N GLY A 241 -7.31 15.83 -6.94
CA GLY A 241 -7.40 14.92 -8.06
C GLY A 241 -6.74 13.57 -7.77
N GLY A 242 -5.56 13.58 -7.13
CA GLY A 242 -4.89 12.37 -6.67
C GLY A 242 -5.70 11.58 -5.62
N LEU A 243 -6.39 12.27 -4.71
CA LEU A 243 -7.22 11.64 -3.67
C LEU A 243 -8.52 11.04 -4.22
N VAL A 244 -9.14 11.67 -5.22
CA VAL A 244 -10.42 11.23 -5.81
C VAL A 244 -10.22 10.07 -6.80
N ALA A 245 -9.07 9.99 -7.47
CA ALA A 245 -8.83 8.99 -8.51
C ALA A 245 -9.07 7.52 -8.08
N PRO A 246 -8.64 7.04 -6.89
CA PRO A 246 -8.94 5.68 -6.43
C PRO A 246 -10.45 5.42 -6.28
N PHE A 247 -11.20 6.38 -5.73
CA PHE A 247 -12.66 6.26 -5.57
C PHE A 247 -13.37 6.20 -6.91
N ALA A 248 -12.96 7.03 -7.88
CA ALA A 248 -13.50 7.00 -9.23
C ALA A 248 -13.27 5.63 -9.89
N LYS A 249 -12.08 5.05 -9.73
CA LYS A 249 -11.78 3.69 -10.22
C LYS A 249 -12.69 2.64 -9.57
N ASP A 250 -12.82 2.67 -8.25
CA ASP A 250 -13.63 1.70 -7.51
C ASP A 250 -15.12 1.82 -7.89
N LEU A 251 -15.62 3.05 -8.06
CA LEU A 251 -16.98 3.32 -8.53
C LEU A 251 -17.20 2.74 -9.93
N VAL A 252 -16.31 3.00 -10.89
CA VAL A 252 -16.40 2.48 -12.26
C VAL A 252 -16.35 0.95 -12.27
N THR A 253 -15.51 0.35 -11.42
CA THR A 253 -15.40 -1.12 -11.32
C THR A 253 -16.70 -1.72 -10.80
N ARG A 254 -17.33 -1.10 -9.79
CA ARG A 254 -18.63 -1.54 -9.24
C ARG A 254 -19.81 -1.31 -10.18
N LEU A 255 -19.75 -0.29 -11.04
CA LEU A 255 -20.79 -0.06 -12.05
C LEU A 255 -20.73 -1.05 -13.23
N ARG A 256 -19.59 -1.74 -13.41
CA ARG A 256 -19.40 -2.75 -14.46
C ARG A 256 -19.70 -4.18 -14.01
N SER A 257 -19.78 -4.42 -12.70
CA SER A 257 -20.15 -5.71 -12.09
C SER A 257 -21.65 -5.80 -11.87
#